data_AF-A0A967L334-F1
#
_entry.id   AF-A0A967L334-F1
#
_cell.length_a   1.000
_cell.length_b   1.000
_cell.length_c   1.000
_cell.angle_alpha   90.00
_cell.angle_beta   90.00
_cell.angle_gamma   90.00
#
_symmetry.space_group_name_H-M   'P 1'
#
loop_
_entity.id
_entity.type
_entity.pdbx_description
1 polymer ?
#
loop_
_entity_poly.entity_id
_entity_poly.type
_entity_poly.pdbx_seq_one_letter_code
_entity_poly.pdbx_strand_id
1 'polypeptide(L)'
;CGVDITEVPGKTCHELLAEREKPCMGCPLQRALQDNGRCISALGHRARRKEFEVSAYPLVIGGDGPDGAVVSYRDVTEERRLQAEVIQQEKMAAIGILAGGVAHEINNPLGGILAFTQLLLRDAREKCNEELTTDLQEIENAAVRCKKIVADLLDFSRISKERECSNVDVNVLLENVLPFIQREIRALNVDLEFKAEESVPLVNAIPDRLQQVFLNLMTNACHAMP
;
A
#
# COMPACT_ATOMS: atom_id res chain seq x y z
N CYS A 1 -29.16 4.62 12.91
CA CYS A 1 -29.18 3.57 13.94
C CYS A 1 -30.19 2.45 13.67
N GLY A 2 -31.17 2.61 12.76
CA GLY A 2 -32.16 1.56 12.46
C GLY A 2 -33.20 1.35 13.57
N VAL A 3 -33.31 2.32 14.48
CA VAL A 3 -34.26 2.32 15.61
C VAL A 3 -35.46 3.17 15.22
N ASP A 4 -36.65 2.75 15.65
CA ASP A 4 -37.88 3.52 15.43
C ASP A 4 -37.80 4.88 16.16
N ILE A 5 -38.25 5.95 15.49
CA ILE A 5 -38.16 7.32 16.02
C ILE A 5 -38.94 7.50 17.33
N THR A 6 -39.97 6.70 17.56
CA THR A 6 -40.80 6.72 18.78
C THR A 6 -40.05 6.18 20.00
N GLU A 7 -39.00 5.38 19.81
CA GLU A 7 -38.19 4.78 20.89
C GLU A 7 -36.93 5.59 21.23
N VAL A 8 -36.72 6.72 20.57
CA VAL A 8 -35.55 7.60 20.72
C VAL A 8 -35.65 8.55 21.93
N PRO A 9 -36.82 9.13 22.28
CA PRO A 9 -36.92 10.06 23.40
C PRO A 9 -36.42 9.45 24.72
N GLY A 10 -35.65 10.23 25.48
CA GLY A 10 -35.07 9.82 26.77
C GLY A 10 -33.77 9.02 26.68
N LYS A 11 -33.35 8.57 25.48
CA LYS A 11 -32.05 7.88 25.29
C LYS A 11 -30.93 8.85 24.93
N THR A 12 -29.70 8.52 25.32
CA THR A 12 -28.54 9.34 24.97
C THR A 12 -27.93 8.94 23.63
N CYS A 13 -27.25 9.88 22.97
CA CYS A 13 -26.63 9.64 21.66
C CYS A 13 -25.47 8.62 21.73
N HIS A 14 -24.73 8.56 22.84
CA HIS A 14 -23.61 7.64 22.97
C HIS A 14 -24.07 6.18 23.17
N GLU A 15 -25.21 5.96 23.83
CA GLU A 15 -25.83 4.64 23.92
C GLU A 15 -26.48 4.22 22.60
N LEU A 16 -27.29 5.12 21.99
CA LEU A 16 -28.13 4.79 20.84
C LEU A 16 -27.38 4.74 19.50
N LEU A 17 -26.43 5.68 19.29
CA LEU A 17 -25.74 5.85 18.00
C LEU A 17 -24.32 5.29 18.04
N ALA A 18 -23.63 5.42 19.18
CA ALA A 18 -22.23 5.03 19.31
C ALA A 18 -22.00 3.66 19.98
N GLU A 19 -23.04 3.06 20.58
CA GLU A 19 -22.97 1.80 21.36
C GLU A 19 -21.91 1.86 22.47
N ARG A 20 -21.90 2.97 23.22
CA ARG A 20 -20.97 3.21 24.33
C ARG A 20 -21.75 3.48 25.61
N GLU A 21 -21.18 3.11 26.74
CA GLU A 21 -21.70 3.43 28.08
C GLU A 21 -21.39 4.87 28.53
N LYS A 22 -20.43 5.52 27.85
CA LYS A 22 -19.97 6.87 28.22
C LYS A 22 -19.98 7.80 27.01
N PRO A 23 -20.16 9.12 27.23
CA PRO A 23 -20.00 10.12 26.19
C PRO A 23 -18.65 9.99 25.49
N CYS A 24 -18.59 10.45 24.24
CA CYS A 24 -17.34 10.48 23.50
C CYS A 24 -16.29 11.38 24.18
N MET A 25 -15.02 11.00 24.04
CA MET A 25 -13.90 11.85 24.44
C MET A 25 -13.99 13.18 23.68
N GLY A 26 -14.07 14.30 24.41
CA GLY A 26 -14.26 15.62 23.80
C GLY A 26 -15.65 15.85 23.20
N CYS A 27 -16.71 15.32 23.83
CA CYS A 27 -18.10 15.35 23.35
C CYS A 27 -18.54 16.73 22.79
N PRO A 28 -18.87 16.82 21.48
CA PRO A 28 -19.30 18.07 20.87
C PRO A 28 -20.50 18.70 21.56
N LEU A 29 -21.45 17.88 22.02
CA LEU A 29 -22.64 18.33 22.75
C LEU A 29 -22.27 19.01 24.06
N GLN A 30 -21.45 18.37 24.89
CA GLN A 30 -21.04 18.97 26.17
C GLN A 30 -20.25 20.25 25.96
N ARG A 31 -19.36 20.27 24.97
CA ARG A 31 -18.57 21.45 24.63
C ARG A 31 -19.44 22.60 24.09
N ALA A 32 -20.40 22.32 23.23
CA ALA A 32 -21.30 23.34 22.67
C ALA A 32 -22.20 23.98 23.74
N LEU A 33 -22.62 23.20 24.75
CA LEU A 33 -23.41 23.69 25.88
C LEU A 33 -22.57 24.51 26.88
N GLN A 34 -21.27 24.21 27.01
CA GLN A 34 -20.36 24.92 27.92
C GLN A 34 -19.71 26.16 27.29
N ASP A 35 -19.45 26.14 25.98
CA ASP A 35 -18.70 27.17 25.25
C ASP A 35 -19.62 28.25 24.65
N ASN A 36 -20.49 28.79 25.53
CA ASN A 36 -21.33 29.97 25.27
C ASN A 36 -22.15 29.93 23.97
N GLY A 37 -22.65 28.74 23.58
CA GLY A 37 -23.48 28.61 22.38
C GLY A 37 -22.72 28.53 21.05
N ARG A 38 -21.42 28.17 21.05
CA ARG A 38 -20.68 27.93 19.80
C ARG A 38 -20.95 26.53 19.23
N CYS A 39 -21.05 26.47 17.90
CA CYS A 39 -21.07 25.21 17.18
C CYS A 39 -19.71 24.50 17.33
N ILE A 40 -19.75 23.23 17.74
CA ILE A 40 -18.57 22.37 17.83
C ILE A 40 -18.74 21.22 16.85
N SER A 41 -17.81 21.07 15.91
CA SER A 41 -17.69 19.87 15.07
C SER A 41 -16.45 19.09 15.47
N ALA A 42 -16.60 17.78 15.67
CA ALA A 42 -15.49 16.88 15.93
C ALA A 42 -15.53 15.70 14.96
N LEU A 43 -14.35 15.37 14.45
CA LEU A 43 -14.11 14.29 13.50
C LEU A 43 -13.51 13.09 14.25
N GLY A 44 -13.79 11.87 13.74
CA GLY A 44 -13.18 10.64 14.25
C GLY A 44 -14.03 9.89 15.29
N HIS A 45 -15.32 10.18 15.37
CA HIS A 45 -16.24 9.37 16.16
C HIS A 45 -16.49 8.05 15.43
N ARG A 46 -15.75 7.01 15.81
CA ARG A 46 -15.92 5.67 15.26
C ARG A 46 -17.06 4.93 15.94
N ALA A 47 -18.09 4.58 15.19
CA ALA A 47 -19.21 3.78 15.67
C ALA A 47 -19.58 2.74 14.61
N ARG A 48 -19.87 1.50 14.99
CA ARG A 48 -20.30 0.45 14.06
C ARG A 48 -19.40 0.30 12.82
N ARG A 49 -18.06 0.39 13.00
CA ARG A 49 -17.04 0.37 11.93
C ARG A 49 -17.13 1.50 10.89
N LYS A 50 -17.89 2.55 11.17
CA LYS A 50 -18.02 3.75 10.34
C LYS A 50 -17.39 4.94 11.05
N GLU A 51 -17.00 5.94 10.27
CA GLU A 51 -16.47 7.20 10.76
C GLU A 51 -17.52 8.30 10.62
N PHE A 52 -17.80 8.98 11.74
CA PHE A 52 -18.76 10.05 11.79
C PHE A 52 -18.10 11.39 12.08
N GLU A 53 -18.56 12.40 11.35
CA GLU A 53 -18.47 13.79 11.76
C GLU A 53 -19.67 14.08 12.67
N VAL A 54 -19.38 14.53 13.90
CA VAL A 54 -20.41 14.87 14.89
C VAL A 54 -20.36 16.36 15.15
N SER A 55 -21.46 17.04 14.84
CA SER A 55 -21.58 18.49 15.02
C SER A 55 -22.72 18.78 15.99
N ALA A 56 -22.47 19.64 16.98
CA ALA A 56 -23.46 20.09 17.95
C ALA A 56 -23.77 21.58 17.75
N TYR A 57 -25.04 21.88 17.55
CA TYR A 57 -25.60 23.21 17.32
C TYR A 57 -26.48 23.59 18.51
N PRO A 58 -26.02 24.45 19.41
CA PRO A 58 -26.79 24.85 20.58
C PRO A 58 -28.04 25.66 20.18
N LEU A 59 -29.10 25.50 20.97
CA LEU A 59 -30.39 26.17 20.83
C LEU A 59 -30.63 27.01 22.09
N VAL A 60 -31.02 28.27 21.89
CA VAL A 60 -31.37 29.22 22.95
C VAL A 60 -32.87 29.52 22.82
N ILE A 61 -33.66 29.21 23.83
CA ILE A 61 -35.11 29.40 23.86
C ILE A 61 -35.49 30.24 25.08
N GLY A 62 -35.35 31.57 24.95
CA GLY A 62 -35.97 32.52 25.87
C GLY A 62 -35.10 33.03 27.05
N GLY A 63 -33.78 32.90 27.02
CA GLY A 63 -32.90 33.42 28.10
C GLY A 63 -31.40 33.47 27.79
N ASP A 64 -30.61 33.63 28.85
CA ASP A 64 -29.14 33.82 28.84
C ASP A 64 -28.42 32.45 28.92
N GLY A 65 -28.35 31.73 27.79
CA GLY A 65 -27.63 30.46 27.66
C GLY A 65 -28.37 29.38 26.83
N PRO A 66 -27.70 28.30 26.41
CA PRO A 66 -28.32 27.26 25.59
C PRO A 66 -29.18 26.28 26.40
N ASP A 67 -30.48 26.23 26.12
CA ASP A 67 -31.46 25.30 26.73
C ASP A 67 -31.41 23.89 26.14
N GLY A 68 -30.74 23.74 25.00
CA GLY A 68 -30.56 22.46 24.33
C GLY A 68 -29.57 22.56 23.18
N ALA A 69 -29.43 21.48 22.42
CA ALA A 69 -28.65 21.48 21.19
C ALA A 69 -29.15 20.42 20.21
N VAL A 70 -29.05 20.72 18.92
CA VAL A 70 -29.21 19.75 17.85
C VAL A 70 -27.86 19.09 17.60
N VAL A 71 -27.80 17.76 17.65
CA VAL A 71 -26.59 17.01 17.29
C VAL A 71 -26.79 16.32 15.94
N SER A 72 -25.92 16.64 15.00
CA SER A 72 -25.87 16.01 13.67
C SER A 72 -24.77 14.96 13.64
N TYR A 73 -25.10 13.78 13.12
CA TYR A 73 -24.15 12.70 12.83
C TYR A 73 -24.12 12.49 11.33
N ARG A 74 -23.00 12.85 10.68
CA ARG A 74 -22.78 12.61 9.26
C ARG A 74 -21.78 11.48 9.09
N ASP A 75 -22.19 10.43 8.39
CA ASP A 75 -21.28 9.35 7.97
C ASP A 75 -20.33 9.91 6.90
N VAL A 76 -19.04 9.95 7.22
CA VAL A 76 -17.98 10.46 6.34
C VAL A 76 -17.02 9.35 5.92
N THR A 77 -17.41 8.08 6.11
CA THR A 77 -16.54 6.91 5.88
C THR A 77 -16.03 6.87 4.43
N GLU A 78 -16.93 6.96 3.44
CA GLU A 78 -16.54 6.90 2.03
C GLU A 78 -15.77 8.15 1.59
N GLU A 79 -16.16 9.33 2.06
CA GLU A 79 -15.44 10.57 1.78
C GLU A 79 -13.99 10.50 2.28
N ARG A 80 -13.79 9.99 3.51
CA ARG A 80 -12.47 9.79 4.10
C ARG A 80 -11.66 8.73 3.37
N ARG A 81 -12.29 7.63 2.95
CA ARG A 81 -11.63 6.58 2.15
C ARG A 81 -11.12 7.18 0.83
N LEU A 82 -11.97 7.92 0.12
CA LEU A 82 -11.62 8.57 -1.13
C LEU A 82 -10.54 9.64 -0.95
N GLN A 83 -10.63 10.49 0.09
CA GLN A 83 -9.59 11.47 0.42
C GLN A 83 -8.25 10.79 0.71
N ALA A 84 -8.25 9.69 1.46
CA ALA A 84 -7.04 8.92 1.74
C ALA A 84 -6.45 8.29 0.47
N GLU A 85 -7.30 7.78 -0.43
CA GLU A 85 -6.88 7.28 -1.73
C GLU A 85 -6.25 8.37 -2.60
N VAL A 86 -6.85 9.56 -2.65
CA VAL A 86 -6.29 10.71 -3.39
C VAL A 86 -4.92 11.11 -2.82
N ILE A 87 -4.80 11.27 -1.50
CA ILE A 87 -3.52 11.59 -0.83
C ILE A 87 -2.48 10.52 -1.14
N GLN A 88 -2.86 9.25 -1.12
CA GLN A 88 -1.96 8.15 -1.43
C GLN A 88 -1.51 8.19 -2.89
N GLN A 89 -2.41 8.49 -3.84
CA GLN A 89 -2.07 8.66 -5.25
C GLN A 89 -1.11 9.83 -5.47
N GLU A 90 -1.33 10.97 -4.83
CA GLU A 90 -0.44 12.12 -4.91
C GLU A 90 0.97 11.80 -4.40
N LYS A 91 1.05 11.09 -3.25
CA LYS A 91 2.34 10.62 -2.72
C LYS A 91 3.06 9.70 -3.71
N MET A 92 2.35 8.77 -4.32
CA MET A 92 2.95 7.85 -5.31
C MET A 92 3.40 8.57 -6.57
N ALA A 93 2.62 9.55 -7.05
CA ALA A 93 3.00 10.37 -8.19
C ALA A 93 4.27 11.19 -7.94
N ALA A 94 4.38 11.80 -6.75
CA ALA A 94 5.57 12.53 -6.34
C ALA A 94 6.80 11.61 -6.25
N ILE A 95 6.64 10.41 -5.67
CA ILE A 95 7.70 9.39 -5.65
C ILE A 95 8.09 9.00 -7.08
N GLY A 96 7.15 8.87 -8.02
CA GLY A 96 7.46 8.48 -9.41
C GLY A 96 8.24 9.51 -10.21
N ILE A 97 7.93 10.79 -10.03
CA ILE A 97 8.69 11.88 -10.66
C ILE A 97 10.13 11.89 -10.13
N LEU A 98 10.30 11.81 -8.81
CA LEU A 98 11.60 11.78 -8.17
C LEU A 98 12.39 10.50 -8.54
N ALA A 99 11.74 9.35 -8.50
CA ALA A 99 12.34 8.06 -8.86
C ALA A 99 12.80 8.05 -10.32
N GLY A 100 12.04 8.61 -11.25
CA GLY A 100 12.42 8.71 -12.67
C GLY A 100 13.76 9.44 -12.88
N GLY A 101 13.88 10.64 -12.31
CA GLY A 101 15.11 11.45 -12.41
C GLY A 101 16.29 10.81 -11.68
N VAL A 102 16.08 10.40 -10.43
CA VAL A 102 17.13 9.76 -9.60
C VAL A 102 17.59 8.44 -10.20
N ALA A 103 16.68 7.63 -10.74
CA ALA A 103 17.03 6.37 -11.37
C ALA A 103 17.92 6.57 -12.59
N HIS A 104 17.65 7.58 -13.42
CA HIS A 104 18.52 7.89 -14.56
C HIS A 104 19.93 8.29 -14.08
N GLU A 105 20.01 9.14 -13.05
CA GLU A 105 21.30 9.57 -12.48
C GLU A 105 22.07 8.47 -11.77
N ILE A 106 21.40 7.49 -11.15
CA ILE A 106 22.04 6.33 -10.51
C ILE A 106 22.41 5.26 -11.54
N ASN A 107 21.58 5.02 -12.55
CA ASN A 107 21.86 4.03 -13.59
C ASN A 107 23.11 4.38 -14.40
N ASN A 108 23.43 5.66 -14.57
CA ASN A 108 24.63 6.11 -15.28
C ASN A 108 25.95 5.63 -14.64
N PRO A 109 26.28 5.97 -13.37
CA PRO A 109 27.48 5.47 -12.72
C PRO A 109 27.46 3.94 -12.52
N LEU A 110 26.29 3.33 -12.25
CA LEU A 110 26.19 1.86 -12.17
C LEU A 110 26.53 1.18 -13.50
N GLY A 111 26.08 1.75 -14.62
CA GLY A 111 26.43 1.26 -15.95
C GLY A 111 27.93 1.32 -16.21
N GLY A 112 28.57 2.43 -15.80
CA GLY A 112 30.03 2.58 -15.86
C GLY A 112 30.77 1.55 -15.02
N ILE A 113 30.36 1.38 -13.75
CA ILE A 113 30.94 0.38 -12.85
C ILE A 113 30.84 -1.02 -13.46
N LEU A 114 29.66 -1.44 -13.90
CA LEU A 114 29.46 -2.74 -14.53
C LEU A 114 30.34 -2.94 -15.76
N ALA A 115 30.42 -1.94 -16.65
CA ALA A 115 31.24 -2.04 -17.85
C ALA A 115 32.73 -2.22 -17.51
N PHE A 116 33.28 -1.42 -16.60
CA PHE A 116 34.68 -1.55 -16.20
C PHE A 116 34.95 -2.84 -15.43
N THR A 117 34.05 -3.25 -14.53
CA THR A 117 34.17 -4.52 -13.80
C THR A 117 34.17 -5.71 -14.75
N GLN A 118 33.33 -5.70 -15.79
CA GLN A 118 33.29 -6.76 -16.79
C GLN A 118 34.57 -6.84 -17.64
N LEU A 119 35.16 -5.68 -17.99
CA LEU A 119 36.45 -5.63 -18.67
C LEU A 119 37.57 -6.18 -17.77
N LEU A 120 37.62 -5.76 -16.51
CA LEU A 120 38.62 -6.24 -15.55
C LEU A 120 38.46 -7.73 -15.22
N LEU A 121 37.22 -8.25 -15.16
CA LEU A 121 36.95 -9.68 -14.97
C LEU A 121 37.52 -10.50 -16.12
N ARG A 122 37.37 -10.02 -17.35
CA ARG A 122 37.95 -10.67 -18.51
C ARG A 122 39.47 -10.75 -18.40
N ASP A 123 40.12 -9.62 -18.10
CA ASP A 123 41.57 -9.55 -17.93
C ASP A 123 42.08 -10.42 -16.77
N ALA A 124 41.37 -10.45 -15.65
CA ALA A 124 41.71 -11.24 -14.47
C ALA A 124 41.61 -12.75 -14.75
N ARG A 125 40.59 -13.18 -15.49
CA ARG A 125 40.43 -14.56 -15.96
C ARG A 125 41.52 -14.96 -16.94
N GLU A 126 41.85 -14.09 -17.90
CA GLU A 126 42.95 -14.35 -18.86
C GLU A 126 44.31 -14.49 -18.16
N LYS A 127 44.52 -13.80 -17.03
CA LYS A 127 45.74 -13.86 -16.22
C LYS A 127 45.71 -14.92 -15.10
N CYS A 128 44.64 -15.73 -15.02
CA CYS A 128 44.43 -16.72 -13.96
C CYS A 128 44.58 -16.15 -12.52
N ASN A 129 44.15 -14.89 -12.30
CA ASN A 129 44.17 -14.28 -10.97
C ASN A 129 42.82 -14.52 -10.27
N GLU A 130 42.72 -15.63 -9.52
CA GLU A 130 41.48 -16.06 -8.88
C GLU A 130 41.00 -15.09 -7.77
N GLU A 131 41.92 -14.49 -7.02
CA GLU A 131 41.60 -13.52 -5.96
C GLU A 131 40.94 -12.27 -6.56
N LEU A 132 41.59 -11.65 -7.55
CA LEU A 132 41.04 -10.49 -8.26
C LEU A 132 39.72 -10.83 -8.98
N THR A 133 39.60 -12.04 -9.53
CA THR A 133 38.36 -12.49 -10.17
C THR A 133 37.22 -12.55 -9.16
N THR A 134 37.48 -13.02 -7.94
CA THR A 134 36.48 -13.12 -6.87
C THR A 134 36.03 -11.73 -6.43
N ASP A 135 36.97 -10.82 -6.14
CA ASP A 135 36.67 -9.44 -5.74
C ASP A 135 35.82 -8.69 -6.79
N LEU A 136 36.19 -8.82 -8.07
CA LEU A 136 35.46 -8.18 -9.16
C LEU A 136 34.06 -8.80 -9.34
N GLN A 137 33.89 -10.09 -9.09
CA GLN A 137 32.59 -10.74 -9.14
C GLN A 137 31.67 -10.24 -8.02
N GLU A 138 32.21 -9.94 -6.83
CA GLU A 138 31.44 -9.30 -5.75
C GLU A 138 31.00 -7.89 -6.12
N ILE A 139 31.88 -7.09 -6.74
CA ILE A 139 31.55 -5.75 -7.23
C ILE A 139 30.44 -5.81 -8.29
N GLU A 140 30.55 -6.74 -9.25
CA GLU A 140 29.52 -6.94 -10.28
C GLU A 140 28.17 -7.29 -9.62
N ASN A 141 28.16 -8.25 -8.70
CA ASN A 141 26.95 -8.66 -7.99
C ASN A 141 26.34 -7.50 -7.19
N ALA A 142 27.16 -6.66 -6.55
CA ALA A 142 26.69 -5.46 -5.85
C ALA A 142 26.04 -4.45 -6.79
N ALA A 143 26.68 -4.15 -7.93
CA ALA A 143 26.15 -3.21 -8.91
C ALA A 143 24.84 -3.71 -9.56
N VAL A 144 24.75 -5.03 -9.85
CA VAL A 144 23.52 -5.66 -10.34
C VAL A 144 22.39 -5.54 -9.32
N ARG A 145 22.67 -5.78 -8.03
CA ARG A 145 21.67 -5.59 -6.95
C ARG A 145 21.19 -4.14 -6.87
N CYS A 146 22.08 -3.16 -6.94
CA CYS A 146 21.69 -1.75 -6.95
C CYS A 146 20.79 -1.42 -8.14
N LYS A 147 21.11 -1.92 -9.34
CA LYS A 147 20.29 -1.73 -10.53
C LYS A 147 18.88 -2.32 -10.37
N LYS A 148 18.78 -3.50 -9.74
CA LYS A 148 17.49 -4.13 -9.41
C LYS A 148 16.66 -3.26 -8.45
N ILE A 149 17.27 -2.76 -7.37
CA ILE A 149 16.58 -1.89 -6.39
C ILE A 149 16.03 -0.62 -7.05
N VAL A 150 16.81 -0.01 -7.94
CA VAL A 150 16.37 1.18 -8.70
C VAL A 150 15.21 0.85 -9.64
N ALA A 151 15.25 -0.30 -10.31
CA ALA A 151 14.16 -0.76 -11.17
C ALA A 151 12.87 -1.04 -10.36
N ASP A 152 12.98 -1.71 -9.22
CA ASP A 152 11.86 -2.01 -8.33
C ASP A 152 11.21 -0.71 -7.80
N LEU A 153 12.01 0.31 -7.48
CA LEU A 153 11.53 1.63 -7.07
C LEU A 153 10.74 2.32 -8.21
N LEU A 154 11.24 2.27 -9.44
CA LEU A 154 10.55 2.81 -10.60
C LEU A 154 9.21 2.08 -10.85
N ASP A 155 9.22 0.76 -10.80
CA ASP A 155 8.03 -0.07 -11.00
C ASP A 155 6.96 0.14 -9.93
N PHE A 156 7.37 0.40 -8.69
CA PHE A 156 6.49 0.75 -7.58
C PHE A 156 5.84 2.12 -7.78
N SER A 157 6.63 3.08 -8.27
CA SER A 157 6.20 4.47 -8.43
C SER A 157 5.34 4.74 -9.67
N ARG A 158 5.38 3.83 -10.66
CA ARG A 158 4.53 3.88 -11.84
C ARG A 158 3.08 3.59 -11.45
N ILE A 159 2.30 4.67 -11.29
CA ILE A 159 0.83 4.60 -11.28
C ILE A 159 0.42 4.08 -12.66
N SER A 160 -0.08 2.85 -12.68
CA SER A 160 -0.54 2.11 -13.87
C SER A 160 -1.69 2.85 -14.57
N LYS A 161 -1.41 3.91 -15.33
CA LYS A 161 -2.43 4.60 -16.12
C LYS A 161 -2.67 3.99 -17.50
N GLU A 162 -1.77 3.12 -18.00
CA GLU A 162 -1.83 2.61 -19.37
C GLU A 162 -1.22 1.21 -19.49
N ARG A 163 -1.81 0.21 -18.84
CA ARG A 163 -1.57 -1.19 -19.23
C ARG A 163 -2.93 -1.87 -19.29
N GLU A 164 -3.31 -2.27 -20.49
CA GLU A 164 -4.59 -2.91 -20.74
C GLU A 164 -4.61 -4.24 -19.99
N CYS A 165 -5.66 -4.45 -19.19
CA CYS A 165 -5.92 -5.76 -18.64
C CYS A 165 -6.39 -6.69 -19.77
N SER A 166 -5.90 -7.93 -19.75
CA SER A 166 -6.33 -8.98 -20.64
C SER A 166 -6.81 -10.18 -19.83
N ASN A 167 -7.54 -11.08 -20.49
CA ASN A 167 -7.87 -12.37 -19.90
C ASN A 167 -6.60 -13.23 -19.88
N VAL A 168 -6.06 -13.47 -18.69
CA VAL A 168 -4.83 -14.21 -18.47
C VAL A 168 -5.15 -15.61 -18.00
N ASP A 169 -4.58 -16.60 -18.68
CA ASP A 169 -4.48 -17.97 -18.16
C ASP A 169 -3.32 -18.04 -17.18
N VAL A 170 -3.65 -18.27 -15.91
CA VAL A 170 -2.67 -18.29 -14.81
C VAL A 170 -1.73 -19.49 -14.91
N ASN A 171 -2.21 -20.64 -15.40
CA ASN A 171 -1.38 -21.83 -15.53
C ASN A 171 -0.31 -21.61 -16.59
N VAL A 172 -0.70 -21.12 -17.77
CA VAL A 172 0.24 -20.78 -18.85
C VAL A 172 1.24 -19.70 -18.38
N LEU A 173 0.77 -18.70 -17.65
CA LEU A 173 1.64 -17.67 -17.11
C LEU A 173 2.67 -18.25 -16.13
N LEU A 174 2.24 -19.11 -15.20
CA LEU A 174 3.12 -19.76 -14.23
C LEU A 174 4.15 -20.66 -14.91
N GLU A 175 3.76 -21.45 -15.91
CA GLU A 175 4.68 -22.26 -16.71
C GLU A 175 5.78 -21.43 -17.36
N ASN A 176 5.45 -20.22 -17.84
CA ASN A 176 6.44 -19.29 -18.36
C ASN A 176 7.34 -18.68 -17.27
N VAL A 177 6.87 -18.59 -16.02
CA VAL A 177 7.63 -18.06 -14.88
C VAL A 177 8.63 -19.07 -14.31
N LEU A 178 8.26 -20.36 -14.25
CA LEU A 178 9.07 -21.40 -13.60
C LEU A 178 10.54 -21.46 -14.06
N PRO A 179 10.89 -21.31 -15.35
CA PRO A 179 12.28 -21.31 -15.81
C PRO A 179 13.16 -20.25 -15.17
N PHE A 180 12.59 -19.08 -14.82
CA PHE A 180 13.33 -17.96 -14.27
C PHE A 180 13.81 -18.21 -12.82
N ILE A 181 13.11 -19.04 -12.06
CA ILE A 181 13.44 -19.34 -10.66
C ILE A 181 14.33 -20.59 -10.51
N GLN A 182 14.50 -21.40 -11.58
CA GLN A 182 15.28 -22.65 -11.53
C GLN A 182 16.73 -22.49 -11.05
N ARG A 183 17.36 -21.34 -11.30
CA ARG A 183 18.73 -21.09 -10.83
C ARG A 183 18.78 -20.94 -9.32
N GLU A 184 17.79 -20.26 -8.75
CA GLU A 184 17.70 -19.97 -7.32
C GLU A 184 17.31 -21.23 -6.53
N ILE A 185 16.34 -21.99 -7.05
CA ILE A 185 15.95 -23.31 -6.52
C ILE A 185 17.15 -24.25 -6.42
N ARG A 186 17.97 -24.34 -7.47
CA ARG A 186 19.19 -25.17 -7.47
C ARG A 186 20.25 -24.66 -6.50
N ALA A 187 20.42 -23.35 -6.39
CA ALA A 187 21.41 -22.77 -5.50
C ALA A 187 21.09 -23.03 -4.02
N LEU A 188 19.80 -23.05 -3.67
CA LEU A 188 19.30 -23.27 -2.31
C LEU A 188 18.87 -24.71 -2.05
N ASN A 189 19.05 -25.60 -3.03
CA ASN A 189 18.68 -27.01 -2.95
C ASN A 189 17.23 -27.25 -2.50
N VAL A 190 16.31 -26.45 -3.05
CA VAL A 190 14.87 -26.51 -2.77
C VAL A 190 14.21 -27.47 -3.77
N ASP A 191 13.27 -28.29 -3.31
CA ASP A 191 12.42 -29.10 -4.20
C ASP A 191 11.20 -28.29 -4.64
N LEU A 192 10.97 -28.21 -5.96
CA LEU A 192 9.83 -27.52 -6.55
C LEU A 192 8.77 -28.51 -6.98
N GLU A 193 7.56 -28.37 -6.44
CA GLU A 193 6.39 -29.12 -6.88
C GLU A 193 5.34 -28.16 -7.47
N PHE A 194 5.04 -28.31 -8.77
CA PHE A 194 4.00 -27.54 -9.44
C PHE A 194 2.73 -28.37 -9.60
N LYS A 195 1.67 -27.98 -8.88
CA LYS A 195 0.34 -28.61 -8.94
C LYS A 195 -0.68 -27.60 -9.44
N ALA A 196 -1.05 -27.72 -10.72
CA ALA A 196 -2.08 -26.89 -11.34
C ALA A 196 -3.40 -27.67 -11.46
N GLU A 197 -4.52 -26.97 -11.28
CA GLU A 197 -5.85 -27.50 -11.60
C GLU A 197 -6.17 -27.18 -13.07
N GLU A 198 -6.79 -28.10 -13.81
CA GLU A 198 -7.05 -27.91 -15.25
C GLU A 198 -8.09 -26.82 -15.53
N SER A 199 -8.98 -26.51 -14.58
CA SER A 199 -10.09 -25.58 -14.78
C SER A 199 -9.98 -24.30 -13.96
N VAL A 200 -8.84 -23.59 -14.05
CA VAL A 200 -8.71 -22.26 -13.43
C VAL A 200 -9.39 -21.22 -14.33
N PRO A 201 -10.31 -20.39 -13.82
CA PRO A 201 -10.93 -19.34 -14.62
C PRO A 201 -9.90 -18.31 -15.07
N LEU A 202 -10.09 -17.78 -16.29
CA LEU A 202 -9.26 -16.68 -16.80
C LEU A 202 -9.39 -15.46 -15.89
N VAL A 203 -8.25 -14.85 -15.56
CA VAL A 203 -8.18 -13.70 -14.66
C VAL A 203 -7.96 -12.43 -15.48
N ASN A 204 -8.79 -11.41 -15.27
CA ASN A 204 -8.60 -10.12 -15.89
C ASN A 204 -7.46 -9.36 -15.19
N ALA A 205 -6.27 -9.38 -15.78
CA ALA A 205 -5.04 -8.86 -15.17
C ALA A 205 -4.07 -8.30 -16.22
N ILE A 206 -3.03 -7.62 -15.76
CA ILE A 206 -1.89 -7.23 -16.61
C ILE A 206 -0.86 -8.37 -16.52
N PRO A 207 -0.57 -9.12 -17.60
CA PRO A 207 0.29 -10.30 -17.57
C PRO A 207 1.64 -10.05 -16.88
N ASP A 208 2.38 -9.00 -17.29
CA ASP A 208 3.70 -8.69 -16.74
C ASP A 208 3.67 -8.44 -15.22
N ARG A 209 2.62 -7.79 -14.70
CA ARG A 209 2.48 -7.53 -13.27
C ARG A 209 2.22 -8.83 -12.52
N LEU A 210 1.36 -9.69 -13.08
CA LEU A 210 1.05 -10.98 -12.47
C LEU A 210 2.28 -11.90 -12.46
N GLN A 211 3.06 -11.90 -13.55
CA GLN A 211 4.36 -12.58 -13.62
C GLN A 211 5.33 -12.08 -12.55
N GLN A 212 5.46 -10.76 -12.37
CA GLN A 212 6.33 -10.18 -11.36
C GLN A 212 5.89 -10.54 -9.92
N VAL A 213 4.58 -10.59 -9.66
CA VAL A 213 4.04 -11.07 -8.38
C VAL A 213 4.47 -12.51 -8.11
N PHE A 214 4.28 -13.42 -9.08
CA PHE A 214 4.67 -14.82 -8.91
C PHE A 214 6.17 -15.01 -8.74
N LEU A 215 6.99 -14.31 -9.54
CA LEU A 215 8.45 -14.30 -9.37
C LEU A 215 8.84 -13.88 -7.95
N ASN A 216 8.29 -12.77 -7.46
CA ASN A 216 8.60 -12.27 -6.13
C ASN A 216 8.17 -13.24 -5.02
N LEU A 217 6.99 -13.85 -5.15
CA LEU A 217 6.51 -14.85 -4.19
C LEU A 217 7.42 -16.08 -4.18
N MET A 218 7.81 -16.60 -5.34
CA MET A 218 8.68 -17.77 -5.45
C MET A 218 10.09 -17.50 -4.93
N THR A 219 10.69 -16.36 -5.28
CA THR A 219 12.00 -15.95 -4.74
C THR A 219 11.96 -15.81 -3.22
N ASN A 220 10.94 -15.13 -2.69
CA ASN A 220 10.79 -14.98 -1.23
C ASN A 220 10.59 -16.33 -0.54
N ALA A 221 9.83 -17.26 -1.15
CA ALA A 221 9.66 -18.60 -0.63
C ALA A 221 10.98 -19.38 -0.59
N CYS A 222 11.79 -19.29 -1.65
CA CYS A 222 13.12 -19.91 -1.68
C CYS A 222 14.03 -19.35 -0.58
N HIS A 223 14.06 -18.03 -0.39
CA HIS A 223 14.90 -17.40 0.65
C HIS A 223 14.42 -17.70 2.08
N ALA A 224 13.12 -17.96 2.25
CA ALA A 224 12.54 -18.31 3.55
C ALA A 224 12.76 -19.78 3.94
N MET A 225 13.18 -20.63 3.01
CA MET A 225 13.51 -22.03 3.25
C MET A 225 15.03 -22.13 3.53
N PRO A 226 15.44 -22.43 4.79
CA PRO A 226 16.84 -22.54 5.18
C PRO A 226 17.53 -23.82 4.68
#